data_AF-A0A7J4V4R9-F1
#
_entry.id   AF-A0A7J4V4R9-F1
#
_cell.length_a   1.000
_cell.length_b   1.000
_cell.length_c   1.000
_cell.angle_alpha   90.00
_cell.angle_beta   90.00
_cell.angle_gamma   90.00
#
_symmetry.space_group_name_H-M   'P 1'
#
loop_
_entity.id
_entity.type
_entity.pdbx_description
1 polymer ?
#
loop_
_entity_poly.entity_id
_entity_poly.type
_entity_poly.pdbx_seq_one_letter_code
_entity_poly.pdbx_strand_id
1 'polypeptide(L)'
;MSRGAALAFLKGCREGMHLFGQNIALIINTILLTAVYVLGVGMTSLIAKMASRHFLEIRMKKGEKESYWKDLNLGKKAVDEHYRQF
;
A
#
# COMPACT_ATOMS: atom_id res chain seq x y z
N MET A 1 -50.74 24.52 28.20
CA MET A 1 -49.43 23.89 27.87
C MET A 1 -48.32 24.89 28.17
N SER A 2 -47.41 24.56 29.10
CA SER A 2 -46.38 25.49 29.59
C SER A 2 -45.37 25.83 28.48
N ARG A 3 -45.07 27.12 28.29
CA ARG A 3 -44.14 27.63 27.27
C ARG A 3 -42.75 26.97 27.34
N GLY A 4 -42.35 26.47 28.50
CA GLY A 4 -41.07 25.76 28.69
C GLY A 4 -41.01 24.40 27.97
N ALA A 5 -42.14 23.69 27.88
CA ALA A 5 -42.18 22.39 27.18
C ALA A 5 -42.00 22.54 25.67
N ALA A 6 -42.58 23.60 25.08
CA ALA A 6 -42.41 23.89 23.66
C ALA A 6 -40.95 24.26 23.30
N LEU A 7 -40.29 25.04 24.15
CA LEU A 7 -38.88 25.41 23.95
C LEU A 7 -37.94 24.21 24.09
N ALA A 8 -38.19 23.33 25.07
CA ALA A 8 -37.44 22.08 25.22
C ALA A 8 -37.63 21.15 24.02
N PHE A 9 -38.85 21.05 23.49
CA PHE A 9 -39.14 20.27 22.29
C PHE A 9 -38.40 20.82 21.06
N LEU A 10 -38.44 22.13 20.82
CA LEU A 10 -37.71 22.79 19.74
C LEU A 10 -36.20 22.62 19.85
N LYS A 11 -35.66 22.70 21.08
CA LYS A 11 -34.24 22.45 21.34
C LYS A 11 -33.86 21.01 21.00
N GLY A 12 -34.65 20.04 21.44
CA GLY A 12 -34.45 18.62 21.13
C GLY A 12 -34.54 18.33 19.63
N CYS A 13 -35.52 18.92 18.92
CA CYS A 13 -35.62 18.80 17.46
C CYS A 13 -34.39 19.38 16.75
N ARG A 14 -33.88 20.53 17.21
CA ARG A 14 -32.69 21.16 16.63
C ARG A 14 -31.43 20.32 16.85
N GLU A 15 -31.23 19.80 18.06
CA GLU A 15 -30.11 18.90 18.39
C GLU A 15 -30.20 17.60 17.60
N GLY A 16 -31.40 17.01 17.48
CA GLY A 16 -31.64 15.82 16.67
C GLY A 16 -31.31 16.04 15.19
N MET A 17 -31.74 17.16 14.61
CA MET A 17 -31.43 17.50 13.22
C MET A 17 -29.93 17.71 12.99
N HIS A 18 -29.23 18.31 13.96
CA HIS A 18 -27.79 18.50 13.90
C HIS A 18 -27.04 17.16 13.92
N LEU A 19 -27.38 16.26 14.85
CA LEU A 19 -26.81 14.91 14.93
C LEU A 19 -27.12 14.08 13.68
N PHE A 20 -28.34 14.20 13.14
CA PHE A 20 -28.73 13.54 11.89
C PHE A 20 -27.84 13.98 10.73
N GLY A 21 -27.66 15.30 10.56
CA GLY A 21 -26.77 15.85 9.52
C GLY A 21 -25.33 15.38 9.68
N GLN A 22 -24.81 15.37 10.92
CA GLN A 22 -23.46 14.88 11.21
C GLN A 22 -23.28 13.40 10.87
N ASN A 23 -24.26 12.55 11.21
CA ASN A 23 -24.20 11.13 10.91
C ASN A 23 -24.23 10.85 9.40
N ILE A 24 -25.10 11.56 8.66
CA ILE A 24 -25.14 11.46 7.20
C ILE A 24 -23.82 11.92 6.57
N ALA A 25 -23.27 13.05 7.03
CA ALA A 25 -21.97 13.53 6.56
C ALA A 25 -20.85 12.54 6.84
N LEU A 26 -20.83 11.91 8.02
CA LEU A 26 -19.87 10.86 8.36
C LEU A 26 -20.00 9.68 7.40
N ILE A 27 -21.21 9.15 7.20
CA ILE A 27 -21.47 8.01 6.31
C ILE A 27 -21.00 8.31 4.89
N ILE A 28 -21.36 9.46 4.34
CA ILE A 28 -20.97 9.87 2.98
C ILE A 28 -19.44 9.96 2.88
N ASN A 29 -18.80 10.62 3.85
CA ASN A 29 -17.34 10.74 3.87
C ASN A 29 -16.66 9.38 3.96
N THR A 30 -17.16 8.47 4.79
CA THR A 30 -16.61 7.11 4.91
C THR A 30 -16.76 6.34 3.60
N ILE A 31 -17.91 6.41 2.93
CA ILE A 31 -18.12 5.77 1.62
C ILE A 31 -17.16 6.34 0.58
N LEU A 32 -17.07 7.66 0.49
CA LEU A 32 -16.19 8.34 -0.47
C LEU A 32 -14.72 7.97 -0.22
N LEU A 33 -14.29 8.01 1.04
CA LEU A 33 -12.93 7.67 1.43
C LEU A 33 -12.62 6.21 1.13
N THR A 34 -13.55 5.30 1.40
CA THR A 34 -13.41 3.88 1.10
C THR A 34 -13.24 3.65 -0.40
N ALA A 35 -14.07 4.29 -1.24
CA ALA A 35 -13.94 4.20 -2.69
C ALA A 35 -12.58 4.71 -3.18
N VAL A 36 -12.11 5.86 -2.68
CA VAL A 36 -10.80 6.42 -3.03
C VAL A 36 -9.67 5.51 -2.55
N TYR A 37 -9.78 4.89 -1.38
CA TYR A 37 -8.74 4.01 -0.87
C TYR A 37 -8.65 2.71 -1.67
N VAL A 38 -9.79 2.10 -1.99
CA VAL A 38 -9.85 0.87 -2.80
C VAL A 38 -9.38 1.12 -4.22
N LEU A 39 -9.85 2.20 -4.86
CA LEU A 39 -9.48 2.51 -6.23
C LEU A 39 -8.09 3.13 -6.32
N GLY A 40 -7.78 4.16 -5.55
CA GLY A 40 -6.46 4.79 -5.54
C GLY A 40 -5.39 3.86 -4.99
N VAL A 41 -5.41 3.61 -3.69
CA VAL A 41 -4.34 2.84 -3.01
C VAL A 41 -4.37 1.38 -3.45
N GLY A 42 -5.55 0.77 -3.55
CA GLY A 42 -5.70 -0.62 -3.97
C GLY A 42 -5.19 -0.85 -5.39
N MET A 43 -5.61 -0.06 -6.38
CA MET A 43 -5.09 -0.23 -7.75
C MET A 43 -3.60 0.11 -7.84
N THR A 44 -3.13 1.17 -7.17
CA THR A 44 -1.68 1.48 -7.14
C THR A 44 -0.87 0.33 -6.54
N SER A 45 -1.35 -0.32 -5.47
CA SER A 45 -0.66 -1.47 -4.87
C SER A 45 -0.61 -2.69 -5.81
N LEU A 46 -1.67 -2.94 -6.57
CA LEU A 46 -1.72 -4.01 -7.57
C LEU A 46 -0.73 -3.73 -8.70
N ILE A 47 -0.71 -2.50 -9.22
CA ILE A 47 0.23 -2.07 -10.26
C ILE A 47 1.66 -2.16 -9.75
N ALA A 48 1.94 -1.68 -8.54
CA ALA A 48 3.27 -1.75 -7.93
C ALA A 48 3.74 -3.20 -7.74
N LYS A 49 2.84 -4.11 -7.34
CA LYS A 49 3.14 -5.53 -7.19
C LYS A 49 3.45 -6.20 -8.53
N MET A 50 2.71 -5.84 -9.59
CA MET A 50 3.01 -6.30 -10.96
C MET A 50 4.35 -5.76 -11.45
N ALA A 51 4.62 -4.46 -11.25
CA ALA A 51 5.87 -3.83 -11.65
C ALA A 51 7.09 -4.39 -10.90
N SER A 52 6.97 -4.72 -9.62
CA SER A 52 8.04 -5.36 -8.83
C SER A 52 8.39 -6.75 -9.35
N ARG A 53 7.39 -7.56 -9.74
CA ARG A 53 7.62 -8.85 -10.38
C ARG A 53 8.31 -8.70 -11.74
N HIS A 54 7.83 -7.75 -12.55
CA HIS A 54 8.44 -7.45 -13.84
C HIS A 54 9.88 -6.95 -13.70
N PHE A 55 10.16 -6.11 -12.69
CA PHE A 55 11.52 -5.64 -12.38
C PHE A 55 12.45 -6.78 -11.99
N LEU A 56 12.00 -7.73 -11.16
CA LEU A 56 12.78 -8.92 -10.81
C LEU A 56 13.09 -9.78 -12.04
N GLU A 57 12.09 -10.07 -12.88
CA GLU A 57 12.29 -10.82 -14.13
C GLU A 57 13.26 -10.12 -15.09
N ILE A 58 13.16 -8.80 -15.27
CA ILE A 58 14.08 -8.03 -16.10
C ILE A 58 15.51 -8.06 -15.52
N ARG A 59 15.65 -7.93 -14.20
CA ARG A 59 16.96 -7.95 -13.54
C ARG A 59 17.60 -9.34 -13.64
N MET A 60 16.82 -10.42 -13.53
CA MET A 60 17.32 -11.78 -13.74
C MET A 60 17.74 -12.00 -15.20
N LYS A 61 16.95 -11.57 -16.19
CA LYS A 61 17.34 -11.63 -17.61
C LYS A 61 18.57 -10.77 -17.95
N LYS A 62 18.78 -9.65 -17.25
CA LYS A 62 20.03 -8.85 -17.37
C LYS A 62 21.23 -9.49 -16.66
N GLY A 63 21.01 -10.32 -15.64
CA GLY A 63 22.04 -11.06 -14.90
C GLY A 63 22.41 -12.42 -15.51
N GLU A 64 21.62 -12.93 -16.46
CA GLU A 64 21.92 -14.14 -17.25
C GLU A 64 23.03 -13.92 -18.30
N LYS A 65 23.47 -12.67 -18.52
CA LYS A 65 24.72 -12.44 -19.28
C LYS A 65 25.89 -12.77 -18.39
N GLU A 66 26.45 -13.96 -18.60
CA GLU A 66 27.69 -14.49 -18.03
C GLU A 66 27.92 -14.05 -16.59
N SER A 67 27.22 -14.70 -15.66
CA SER A 67 27.55 -14.54 -14.25
C SER A 67 29.06 -14.76 -14.07
N TYR A 68 29.75 -13.85 -13.38
CA TYR A 68 31.18 -13.97 -13.05
C TYR A 68 31.52 -15.23 -12.22
N TRP A 69 30.51 -16.02 -11.85
CA TRP A 69 30.66 -17.31 -11.23
C TRP A 69 31.15 -18.31 -12.28
N LYS A 70 32.46 -18.50 -12.33
CA LYS A 70 33.03 -19.74 -12.87
C LYS A 70 32.74 -20.86 -11.87
N ASP A 71 32.37 -22.04 -12.35
CA ASP A 71 32.43 -23.27 -11.57
C ASP A 71 33.88 -23.46 -11.11
N LEU A 72 34.19 -23.02 -9.88
CA LEU A 72 35.47 -23.31 -9.24
C LEU A 72 35.44 -24.79 -8.89
N ASN A 73 35.90 -25.60 -9.83
CA ASN A 73 36.22 -27.00 -9.59
C ASN A 73 37.34 -27.02 -8.53
N LEU A 74 36.99 -27.30 -7.27
CA LEU A 74 37.84 -27.29 -6.08
C LEU A 74 38.92 -28.40 -6.08
N GLY A 75 39.35 -28.83 -7.27
CA GLY A 75 40.52 -29.67 -7.44
C GLY A 75 41.80 -28.88 -7.14
N LYS A 76 42.79 -29.55 -6.56
CA LYS A 76 44.12 -28.99 -6.25
C LYS A 76 44.76 -28.42 -7.51
N LYS A 77 44.67 -27.10 -7.71
CA LYS A 77 45.48 -26.37 -8.68
C LYS A 77 46.86 -26.10 -8.09
N ALA A 78 47.85 -25.95 -8.96
CA ALA A 78 49.23 -25.67 -8.55
C ALA A 78 49.28 -24.38 -7.72
N VAL A 79 50.03 -24.40 -6.62
CA VAL A 79 50.11 -23.32 -5.63
C VAL A 79 50.48 -21.97 -6.27
N ASP A 80 51.23 -22.01 -7.37
CA ASP A 80 51.71 -20.85 -8.11
C ASP A 80 50.58 -20.01 -8.75
N GLU A 81 49.41 -20.61 -9.04
CA GLU A 81 48.24 -19.86 -9.54
C GLU A 81 47.54 -19.06 -8.43
N HIS A 82 47.69 -19.44 -7.17
CA HIS A 82 47.05 -18.74 -6.04
C HIS A 82 47.76 -17.44 -5.65
N TYR A 83 49.05 -17.29 -5.98
CA TYR A 83 49.82 -16.08 -5.66
C TYR A 83 49.57 -14.90 -6.60
N ARG A 84 48.81 -15.09 -7.68
CA ARG A 84 48.46 -14.04 -8.67
C ARG A 84 47.16 -13.27 -8.36
N GLN A 85 46.53 -13.57 -7.22
CA GLN A 85 45.19 -13.05 -6.89
C GLN A 85 45.21 -11.68 -6.17
N PHE A 86 46.38 -11.09 -5.97
CA PHE A 86 46.58 -9.71 -5.55
C PHE A 86 47.55 -9.01 -6.51
#